data_AF-A0A965IBM8-F1
#
_entry.id   AF-A0A965IBM8-F1
#
_cell.length_a   1.000
_cell.length_b   1.000
_cell.length_c   1.000
_cell.angle_alpha   90.00
_cell.angle_beta   90.00
_cell.angle_gamma   90.00
#
_symmetry.space_group_name_H-M   'P 1'
#
loop_
_entity.id
_entity.type
_entity.pdbx_description
1 polymer ?
#
loop_
_entity_poly.entity_id
_entity_poly.type
_entity_poly.pdbx_seq_one_letter_code
_entity_poly.pdbx_strand_id
1 'polypeptide(L)'
;MPQFSDDLFLGPAETYMGTGLRPYTSTFTGSIATTTLTVTAMLSGSPIVLGMYIDGTSVTDGSYITAFGTGTGGTGTYTVSASSTASSTTITGHTNVPLDNPAPMDLGVGPLGRIYVWDIVPQAAVTNNIAVSQTAAAAGAVTLTAGTSVKSATTAGGVAVLQLDCPRAVKVNCSTTARAFTVSGYDYYGQAMSEVITVVTPATAVTGLKAFYQISGVTIAGSATVVVVGTSDVLGIPVRVFNVSYVASVKSNNALAQDAGTFVAAATATATTTTGDVRGTYTPATASNGIVRTTMGILLPAIAVGPNATRVGALGVTQA
;
A
#
# COMPACT_ATOMS: atom_id res chain seq x y z
N MET A 1 -26.20 26.71 -27.08
CA MET A 1 -25.27 26.25 -26.02
C MET A 1 -26.05 26.22 -24.72
N PRO A 2 -26.32 25.05 -24.11
CA PRO A 2 -26.95 25.00 -22.80
C PRO A 2 -25.91 25.24 -21.71
N GLN A 3 -25.99 26.41 -21.08
CA GLN A 3 -25.33 26.69 -19.81
C GLN A 3 -26.20 26.07 -18.71
N PHE A 4 -25.73 24.99 -18.09
CA PHE A 4 -26.31 24.54 -16.84
C PHE A 4 -25.77 25.41 -15.71
N SER A 5 -26.67 25.95 -14.90
CA SER A 5 -26.35 26.80 -13.77
C SER A 5 -25.67 25.99 -12.68
N ASP A 6 -24.36 26.20 -12.59
CA ASP A 6 -23.58 26.09 -11.36
C ASP A 6 -24.14 27.08 -10.31
N ASP A 7 -25.22 26.69 -9.62
CA ASP A 7 -25.49 27.06 -8.23
C ASP A 7 -26.61 26.17 -7.63
N LEU A 8 -26.23 25.26 -6.74
CA LEU A 8 -27.08 24.87 -5.61
C LEU A 8 -26.24 24.89 -4.34
N PHE A 9 -25.98 26.12 -3.89
CA PHE A 9 -25.75 26.57 -2.52
C PHE A 9 -25.47 25.48 -1.46
N LEU A 10 -24.27 25.55 -0.87
CA LEU A 10 -23.95 24.78 0.33
C LEU A 10 -24.88 25.16 1.48
N GLY A 11 -25.59 24.16 2.02
CA GLY A 11 -25.99 24.11 3.43
C GLY A 11 -25.23 22.97 4.11
N PRO A 12 -24.65 23.17 5.31
CA PRO A 12 -23.86 22.14 5.97
C PRO A 12 -24.77 21.05 6.53
N ALA A 13 -24.97 19.98 5.76
CA ALA A 13 -25.42 18.71 6.31
C ALA A 13 -24.22 18.04 6.99
N GLU A 14 -24.07 18.25 8.30
CA GLU A 14 -23.26 17.38 9.15
C GLU A 14 -24.07 16.12 9.50
N THR A 15 -23.56 14.94 9.19
CA THR A 15 -23.85 13.72 9.96
C THR A 15 -22.58 13.22 10.67
N TYR A 16 -22.67 12.25 11.59
CA TYR A 16 -21.54 11.86 12.47
C TYR A 16 -21.24 10.34 12.53
N MET A 17 -19.97 10.00 12.80
CA MET A 17 -19.43 8.65 12.89
C MET A 17 -19.22 8.17 14.33
N GLY A 18 -20.09 7.30 14.83
CA GLY A 18 -19.89 6.62 16.09
C GLY A 18 -18.77 5.56 16.01
N THR A 19 -17.56 5.91 16.42
CA THR A 19 -16.45 4.95 16.63
C THR A 19 -16.38 4.40 18.06
N GLY A 20 -17.46 4.50 18.83
CA GLY A 20 -17.46 4.14 20.25
C GLY A 20 -18.71 3.40 20.70
N LEU A 21 -18.51 2.17 21.19
CA LEU A 21 -19.37 1.58 22.22
C LEU A 21 -19.22 2.43 23.49
N ARG A 22 -19.96 3.53 23.57
CA ARG A 22 -20.03 4.36 24.78
C ARG A 22 -21.01 3.68 25.75
N PRO A 23 -20.62 3.38 27.00
CA PRO A 23 -21.57 2.87 27.99
C PRO A 23 -22.67 3.91 28.19
N TYR A 24 -23.90 3.52 27.89
CA TYR A 24 -25.05 4.42 27.89
C TYR A 24 -25.77 4.28 29.22
N THR A 25 -25.55 5.26 30.09
CA THR A 25 -26.11 5.26 31.44
C THR A 25 -27.16 6.34 31.63
N SER A 26 -28.16 6.02 32.45
CA SER A 26 -29.21 6.93 32.91
C SER A 26 -29.32 6.82 34.43
N THR A 27 -29.62 7.92 35.11
CA THR A 27 -29.88 7.93 36.56
C THR A 27 -31.17 8.70 36.77
N PHE A 28 -32.11 8.10 37.50
CA PHE A 28 -33.45 8.66 37.64
C PHE A 28 -34.06 8.25 38.97
N THR A 29 -34.99 9.07 39.46
CA THR A 29 -35.83 8.73 40.60
C THR A 29 -37.02 7.93 40.11
N GLY A 30 -37.22 6.74 40.66
CA GLY A 30 -38.35 5.89 40.32
C GLY A 30 -38.70 4.87 41.40
N SER A 31 -39.89 4.30 41.26
CA SER A 31 -40.43 3.23 42.12
C SER A 31 -40.95 2.09 41.24
N ILE A 32 -40.76 0.85 41.67
CA ILE A 32 -41.28 -0.33 40.98
C ILE A 32 -42.37 -0.98 41.83
N ALA A 33 -43.51 -1.27 41.20
CA ALA A 33 -44.56 -2.11 41.78
C ALA A 33 -44.93 -3.20 40.79
N THR A 34 -44.71 -4.47 41.17
CA THR A 34 -44.75 -5.63 40.27
C THR A 34 -43.80 -5.43 39.08
N THR A 35 -44.28 -5.41 37.84
CA THR A 35 -43.47 -5.13 36.64
C THR A 35 -43.57 -3.67 36.17
N THR A 36 -44.29 -2.79 36.88
CA THR A 36 -44.43 -1.37 36.49
C THR A 36 -43.39 -0.51 37.21
N LEU A 37 -42.41 -0.01 36.47
CA LEU A 37 -41.53 1.07 36.89
C LEU A 37 -42.22 2.42 36.63
N THR A 38 -42.30 3.27 37.64
CA THR A 38 -42.76 4.66 37.52
C THR A 38 -41.57 5.59 37.76
N VAL A 39 -41.23 6.40 36.77
CA VAL A 39 -40.11 7.37 36.81
C VAL A 39 -40.67 8.76 37.03
N THR A 40 -40.28 9.41 38.13
CA THR A 40 -40.79 10.72 38.56
C THR A 40 -39.85 11.88 38.26
N ALA A 41 -38.54 11.63 38.15
CA ALA A 41 -37.55 12.61 37.73
C ALA A 41 -36.34 11.94 37.04
N MET A 42 -35.84 12.52 35.97
CA MET A 42 -34.50 12.19 35.44
C MET A 42 -33.46 13.01 36.21
N LEU A 43 -32.44 12.37 36.76
CA LEU A 43 -31.40 13.03 37.56
C LEU A 43 -30.19 13.41 36.69
N SER A 44 -29.68 12.47 35.89
CA SER A 44 -28.63 12.70 34.90
C SER A 44 -28.52 11.54 33.92
N GLY A 45 -27.75 11.72 32.85
CA GLY A 45 -27.55 10.69 31.82
C GLY A 45 -28.63 10.72 30.74
N SER A 46 -28.72 9.62 29.99
CA SER A 46 -29.42 9.59 28.71
C SER A 46 -30.87 9.08 28.82
N PRO A 47 -31.72 9.22 27.79
CA PRO A 47 -33.08 8.70 27.80
C PRO A 47 -33.19 7.19 28.10
N ILE A 48 -34.29 6.79 28.74
CA ILE A 48 -34.62 5.39 29.01
C ILE A 48 -35.08 4.72 27.71
N VAL A 49 -34.54 3.53 27.40
CA VAL A 49 -34.84 2.78 26.17
C VAL A 49 -35.20 1.33 26.45
N LEU A 50 -35.85 0.66 25.49
CA LEU A 50 -36.10 -0.79 25.57
C LEU A 50 -34.78 -1.56 25.59
N GLY A 51 -34.73 -2.65 26.36
CA GLY A 51 -33.50 -3.43 26.56
C GLY A 51 -32.46 -2.77 27.46
N MET A 52 -32.77 -1.64 28.10
CA MET A 52 -31.93 -1.05 29.15
C MET A 52 -32.06 -1.87 30.42
N TYR A 53 -30.94 -2.40 30.92
CA TYR A 53 -30.85 -3.01 32.24
C TYR A 53 -30.97 -1.93 33.31
N ILE A 54 -31.51 -2.27 34.48
CA ILE A 54 -31.71 -1.32 35.59
C ILE A 54 -31.25 -1.90 36.92
N ASP A 55 -30.52 -1.09 37.68
CA ASP A 55 -29.94 -1.42 38.97
C ASP A 55 -30.35 -0.37 40.02
N GLY A 56 -30.71 -0.81 41.22
CA GLY A 56 -31.14 0.09 42.28
C GLY A 56 -31.58 -0.65 43.54
N THR A 57 -31.78 0.10 44.63
CA THR A 57 -32.22 -0.49 45.91
C THR A 57 -33.58 -1.19 45.73
N SER A 58 -33.65 -2.48 46.09
CA SER A 58 -34.85 -3.32 45.95
C SER A 58 -35.34 -3.55 44.51
N VAL A 59 -34.51 -3.25 43.50
CA VAL A 59 -34.71 -3.74 42.12
C VAL A 59 -34.15 -5.16 42.03
N THR A 60 -34.86 -6.07 41.37
CA THR A 60 -34.37 -7.45 41.14
C THR A 60 -33.20 -7.43 40.16
N ASP A 61 -32.09 -8.07 40.51
CA ASP A 61 -30.89 -8.13 39.67
C ASP A 61 -31.19 -8.68 38.25
N GLY A 62 -30.51 -8.12 37.24
CA GLY A 62 -30.75 -8.45 35.82
C GLY A 62 -32.08 -7.95 35.24
N SER A 63 -32.84 -7.11 35.95
CA SER A 63 -34.05 -6.46 35.41
C SER A 63 -33.72 -5.56 34.23
N TYR A 64 -34.57 -5.55 33.20
CA TYR A 64 -34.45 -4.66 32.04
C TYR A 64 -35.80 -4.18 31.54
N ILE A 65 -35.82 -3.05 30.82
CA ILE A 65 -37.04 -2.44 30.26
C ILE A 65 -37.56 -3.26 29.07
N THR A 66 -38.80 -3.75 29.15
CA THR A 66 -39.45 -4.57 28.11
C THR A 66 -40.48 -3.80 27.28
N ALA A 67 -41.08 -2.75 27.83
CA ALA A 67 -42.02 -1.89 27.11
C ALA A 67 -42.05 -0.46 27.66
N PHE A 68 -42.38 0.49 26.80
CA PHE A 68 -42.81 1.83 27.19
C PHE A 68 -44.27 1.76 27.67
N GLY A 69 -44.58 2.42 28.80
CA GLY A 69 -45.94 2.68 29.26
C GLY A 69 -46.37 4.07 28.78
N THR A 70 -46.43 5.03 29.70
CA THR A 70 -46.62 6.46 29.37
C THR A 70 -45.33 7.21 29.12
N GLY A 71 -44.17 6.65 29.47
CA GLY A 71 -42.86 7.27 29.27
C GLY A 71 -42.36 7.17 27.83
N THR A 72 -41.76 8.25 27.32
CA THR A 72 -41.11 8.31 25.99
C THR A 72 -39.58 8.41 26.10
N GLY A 73 -39.00 7.88 27.20
CA GLY A 73 -37.57 7.94 27.51
C GLY A 73 -37.19 8.94 28.62
N GLY A 74 -38.16 9.58 29.27
CA GLY A 74 -37.95 10.39 30.47
C GLY A 74 -38.83 9.96 31.64
N THR A 75 -39.48 10.91 32.30
CA THR A 75 -40.54 10.63 33.29
C THR A 75 -41.74 9.92 32.67
N GLY A 76 -42.40 9.05 33.43
CA GLY A 76 -43.53 8.23 32.96
C GLY A 76 -43.43 6.79 33.44
N THR A 77 -44.31 5.92 32.94
CA THR A 77 -44.28 4.48 33.28
C THR A 77 -43.59 3.63 32.21
N TYR A 78 -43.01 2.52 32.67
CA TYR A 78 -42.28 1.53 31.88
C TYR A 78 -42.56 0.13 32.44
N THR A 79 -42.48 -0.89 31.59
CA THR A 79 -42.55 -2.30 32.02
C THR A 79 -41.14 -2.87 32.16
N VAL A 80 -40.88 -3.57 33.26
CA VAL A 80 -39.61 -4.28 33.53
C VAL A 80 -39.79 -5.80 33.39
N SER A 81 -38.70 -6.50 33.06
CA SER A 81 -38.69 -7.95 32.78
C SER A 81 -38.92 -8.83 34.01
N ALA A 82 -38.53 -8.38 35.21
CA ALA A 82 -38.72 -9.10 36.46
C ALA A 82 -39.54 -8.25 37.44
N SER A 83 -40.46 -8.88 38.18
CA SER A 83 -41.26 -8.19 39.18
C SER A 83 -40.45 -7.86 40.44
N SER A 84 -40.65 -6.66 41.00
CA SER A 84 -40.05 -6.22 42.27
C SER A 84 -40.95 -5.19 42.96
N THR A 85 -40.60 -4.83 44.21
CA THR A 85 -41.27 -3.76 44.98
C THR A 85 -40.21 -2.81 45.51
N ALA A 86 -39.90 -1.78 44.74
CA ALA A 86 -38.94 -0.73 45.09
C ALA A 86 -39.69 0.56 45.43
N SER A 87 -39.47 1.08 46.63
CA SER A 87 -39.92 2.44 47.00
C SER A 87 -39.19 3.49 46.17
N SER A 88 -39.71 4.72 46.10
CA SER A 88 -39.09 5.83 45.34
C SER A 88 -37.63 6.02 45.72
N THR A 89 -36.72 5.62 44.82
CA THR A 89 -35.27 5.59 45.03
C THR A 89 -34.54 6.01 43.75
N THR A 90 -33.23 6.19 43.85
CA THR A 90 -32.37 6.36 42.67
C THR A 90 -32.15 5.00 42.01
N ILE A 91 -32.49 4.91 40.73
CA ILE A 91 -32.26 3.75 39.87
C ILE A 91 -31.30 4.19 38.77
N THR A 92 -30.34 3.32 38.43
CA THR A 92 -29.38 3.52 37.36
C THR A 92 -29.71 2.57 36.22
N GLY A 93 -29.95 3.10 35.02
CA GLY A 93 -30.08 2.31 33.81
C GLY A 93 -28.74 2.17 33.10
N HIS A 94 -28.46 0.98 32.56
CA HIS A 94 -27.26 0.64 31.82
C HIS A 94 -27.62 -0.09 30.52
N THR A 95 -27.04 0.31 29.40
CA THR A 95 -27.12 -0.47 28.16
C THR A 95 -25.93 -0.27 27.23
N ASN A 96 -25.71 -1.24 26.35
CA ASN A 96 -24.88 -1.08 25.16
C ASN A 96 -25.83 -0.81 23.98
N VAL A 97 -25.86 0.41 23.47
CA VAL A 97 -26.67 0.73 22.28
C VAL A 97 -26.10 -0.02 21.08
N PRO A 98 -26.90 -0.83 20.35
CA PRO A 98 -26.46 -1.45 19.10
C PRO A 98 -26.36 -0.38 18.00
N LEU A 99 -25.13 0.05 17.71
CA LEU A 99 -24.77 0.84 16.52
C LEU A 99 -25.52 2.17 16.33
N ASP A 100 -25.34 3.12 17.24
CA ASP A 100 -25.62 4.53 16.93
C ASP A 100 -24.60 5.06 15.91
N ASN A 101 -25.05 5.15 14.65
CA ASN A 101 -24.45 5.84 13.52
C ASN A 101 -23.11 5.30 12.98
N PRO A 102 -23.11 4.54 11.86
CA PRO A 102 -22.04 4.68 10.88
C PRO A 102 -21.97 6.12 10.34
N ALA A 103 -20.82 6.45 9.75
CA ALA A 103 -20.38 7.80 9.45
C ALA A 103 -21.22 8.59 8.46
N PRO A 104 -21.07 9.94 8.49
CA PRO A 104 -21.21 10.75 7.30
C PRO A 104 -20.31 10.16 6.24
N MET A 105 -20.88 9.94 5.06
CA MET A 105 -20.06 9.94 3.85
C MET A 105 -19.91 11.37 3.29
N ASP A 106 -20.20 12.39 4.12
CA ASP A 106 -20.33 13.81 3.75
C ASP A 106 -18.98 14.46 3.38
N LEU A 107 -17.85 13.87 3.80
CA LEU A 107 -16.50 14.21 3.33
C LEU A 107 -15.98 13.25 2.24
N GLY A 108 -16.80 12.28 1.85
CA GLY A 108 -16.42 11.15 1.03
C GLY A 108 -15.41 10.22 1.70
N VAL A 109 -15.01 9.19 0.97
CA VAL A 109 -13.84 8.38 1.32
C VAL A 109 -12.59 9.08 0.79
N GLY A 110 -11.74 9.59 1.69
CA GLY A 110 -10.56 10.37 1.31
C GLY A 110 -9.39 10.23 2.30
N PRO A 111 -8.14 10.06 1.83
CA PRO A 111 -7.72 9.91 0.44
C PRO A 111 -7.93 8.47 -0.07
N LEU A 112 -8.61 8.29 -1.20
CA LEU A 112 -8.68 7.00 -1.86
C LEU A 112 -7.30 6.54 -2.31
N GLY A 113 -6.97 5.29 -1.98
CA GLY A 113 -5.93 4.58 -2.70
C GLY A 113 -6.36 4.34 -4.15
N ARG A 114 -5.42 4.43 -5.09
CA ARG A 114 -5.68 4.18 -6.52
C ARG A 114 -5.06 2.85 -6.92
N ILE A 115 -5.55 2.25 -8.01
CA ILE A 115 -4.84 1.12 -8.63
C ILE A 115 -4.04 1.66 -9.81
N TYR A 116 -2.72 1.46 -9.78
CA TYR A 116 -1.86 1.65 -10.95
C TYR A 116 -1.73 0.32 -11.68
N VAL A 117 -2.09 0.30 -12.96
CA VAL A 117 -1.89 -0.86 -13.82
C VAL A 117 -0.51 -0.73 -14.46
N TRP A 118 0.46 -1.50 -13.95
CA TRP A 118 1.74 -1.65 -14.63
C TRP A 118 1.58 -2.69 -15.73
N ASP A 119 1.91 -2.33 -16.96
CA ASP A 119 1.76 -3.17 -18.14
C ASP A 119 2.99 -3.03 -19.04
N ILE A 120 3.68 -4.13 -19.31
CA ILE A 120 4.90 -4.17 -20.13
C ILE A 120 4.98 -5.44 -20.97
N VAL A 121 5.69 -5.35 -22.10
CA VAL A 121 6.06 -6.49 -22.96
C VAL A 121 7.59 -6.50 -23.09
N PRO A 122 8.31 -7.05 -22.09
CA PRO A 122 9.77 -7.03 -22.08
C PRO A 122 10.36 -7.87 -23.21
N GLN A 123 11.44 -7.37 -23.81
CA GLN A 123 12.24 -8.09 -24.78
C GLN A 123 13.05 -9.20 -24.10
N ALA A 124 13.40 -10.23 -24.87
CA ALA A 124 14.22 -11.35 -24.39
C ALA A 124 15.48 -10.85 -23.67
N ALA A 125 15.78 -11.43 -22.51
CA ALA A 125 17.02 -11.13 -21.79
C ALA A 125 18.23 -11.64 -22.60
N VAL A 126 19.20 -10.77 -22.87
CA VAL A 126 20.41 -11.09 -23.65
C VAL A 126 21.65 -10.85 -22.81
N THR A 127 22.59 -11.81 -22.82
CA THR A 127 23.78 -11.83 -21.95
C THR A 127 24.80 -10.71 -22.21
N ASN A 128 24.80 -10.11 -23.40
CA ASN A 128 25.86 -9.22 -23.88
C ASN A 128 25.37 -8.00 -24.69
N ASN A 129 24.10 -7.59 -24.51
CA ASN A 129 23.50 -6.48 -25.28
C ASN A 129 23.80 -5.07 -24.72
N ILE A 130 24.53 -4.97 -23.61
CA ILE A 130 25.00 -3.71 -23.03
C ILE A 130 26.53 -3.59 -23.20
N ALA A 131 27.25 -4.68 -22.99
CA ALA A 131 28.67 -4.81 -23.34
C ALA A 131 28.94 -6.20 -23.93
N VAL A 132 29.52 -6.20 -25.13
CA VAL A 132 29.98 -7.41 -25.82
C VAL A 132 31.20 -8.00 -25.09
N SER A 133 31.42 -9.30 -25.25
CA SER A 133 32.53 -10.02 -24.60
C SER A 133 33.88 -9.38 -24.90
N GLN A 134 34.59 -8.95 -23.85
CA GLN A 134 35.87 -8.27 -23.97
C GLN A 134 36.85 -8.66 -22.84
N THR A 135 38.07 -8.15 -22.94
CA THR A 135 39.12 -8.31 -21.92
C THR A 135 39.37 -6.97 -21.24
N ALA A 136 39.19 -6.93 -19.92
CA ALA A 136 39.67 -5.84 -19.07
C ALA A 136 41.12 -6.14 -18.68
N ALA A 137 42.07 -5.32 -19.13
CA ALA A 137 43.49 -5.48 -18.81
C ALA A 137 43.84 -5.06 -17.37
N ALA A 138 43.03 -4.18 -16.78
CA ALA A 138 43.14 -3.70 -15.40
C ALA A 138 41.74 -3.25 -14.91
N ALA A 139 41.67 -2.71 -13.69
CA ALA A 139 40.45 -2.04 -13.24
C ALA A 139 40.18 -0.80 -14.11
N GLY A 140 38.92 -0.57 -14.50
CA GLY A 140 38.57 0.53 -15.40
C GLY A 140 37.19 0.41 -16.02
N ALA A 141 36.92 1.25 -17.02
CA ALA A 141 35.67 1.25 -17.77
C ALA A 141 35.52 0.01 -18.65
N VAL A 142 34.30 -0.51 -18.72
CA VAL A 142 33.86 -1.56 -19.64
C VAL A 142 33.34 -0.88 -20.91
N THR A 143 33.82 -1.26 -22.10
CA THR A 143 33.30 -0.71 -23.36
C THR A 143 31.83 -1.08 -23.52
N LEU A 144 30.96 -0.09 -23.71
CA LEU A 144 29.52 -0.29 -23.87
C LEU A 144 29.11 -0.13 -25.34
N THR A 145 28.24 -1.02 -25.81
CA THR A 145 27.71 -1.01 -27.19
C THR A 145 26.25 -1.44 -27.17
N ALA A 146 25.37 -0.68 -27.84
CA ALA A 146 23.97 -1.07 -28.00
C ALA A 146 23.86 -2.36 -28.83
N GLY A 147 23.48 -3.46 -28.18
CA GLY A 147 23.11 -4.71 -28.83
C GLY A 147 21.59 -4.82 -29.05
N THR A 148 21.13 -6.04 -29.35
CA THR A 148 19.70 -6.34 -29.53
C THR A 148 18.85 -5.84 -28.35
N SER A 149 17.75 -5.15 -28.66
CA SER A 149 16.81 -4.57 -27.69
C SER A 149 17.38 -3.49 -26.77
N VAL A 150 18.54 -2.92 -27.10
CA VAL A 150 19.13 -1.75 -26.44
C VAL A 150 19.31 -0.63 -27.46
N LYS A 151 19.04 0.60 -27.07
CA LYS A 151 19.11 1.79 -27.93
C LYS A 151 20.17 2.76 -27.42
N SER A 152 21.12 3.15 -28.26
CA SER A 152 21.95 4.34 -27.99
C SER A 152 21.08 5.60 -27.98
N ALA A 153 21.18 6.38 -26.90
CA ALA A 153 20.43 7.61 -26.70
C ALA A 153 21.29 8.68 -26.02
N THR A 154 20.75 9.89 -25.92
CA THR A 154 21.36 11.00 -25.18
C THR A 154 20.31 11.56 -24.24
N THR A 155 20.68 11.80 -22.98
CA THR A 155 19.78 12.43 -22.00
C THR A 155 19.55 13.90 -22.35
N ALA A 156 18.53 14.52 -21.75
CA ALA A 156 18.30 15.97 -21.89
C ALA A 156 19.49 16.82 -21.40
N GLY A 157 20.37 16.26 -20.55
CA GLY A 157 21.62 16.88 -20.10
C GLY A 157 22.84 16.60 -20.99
N GLY A 158 22.65 16.01 -22.18
CA GLY A 158 23.75 15.74 -23.13
C GLY A 158 24.58 14.48 -22.84
N VAL A 159 24.21 13.67 -21.84
CA VAL A 159 24.96 12.46 -21.48
C VAL A 159 24.60 11.31 -22.42
N ALA A 160 25.58 10.70 -23.08
CA ALA A 160 25.38 9.50 -23.88
C ALA A 160 25.04 8.30 -22.97
N VAL A 161 24.00 7.55 -23.33
CA VAL A 161 23.49 6.42 -22.55
C VAL A 161 23.01 5.28 -23.45
N LEU A 162 22.99 4.07 -22.90
CA LEU A 162 22.29 2.91 -23.46
C LEU A 162 20.94 2.77 -22.78
N GLN A 163 19.86 3.05 -23.50
CA GLN A 163 18.48 2.91 -23.04
C GLN A 163 17.97 1.49 -23.29
N LEU A 164 17.36 0.89 -22.25
CA LEU A 164 16.78 -0.44 -22.30
C LEU A 164 15.33 -0.40 -22.80
N ASP A 165 14.79 -1.56 -23.18
CA ASP A 165 13.41 -1.73 -23.62
C ASP A 165 12.39 -1.40 -22.52
N CYS A 166 12.70 -1.79 -21.28
CA CYS A 166 11.95 -1.49 -20.07
C CYS A 166 12.92 -1.38 -18.87
N PRO A 167 12.49 -0.81 -17.72
CA PRO A 167 13.30 -0.82 -16.51
C PRO A 167 13.58 -2.27 -16.09
N ARG A 168 14.86 -2.66 -16.00
CA ARG A 168 15.25 -4.04 -15.65
C ARG A 168 16.65 -4.08 -15.05
N ALA A 169 16.94 -5.13 -14.27
CA ALA A 169 18.24 -5.28 -13.66
C ALA A 169 19.29 -5.74 -14.67
N VAL A 170 20.52 -5.25 -14.50
CA VAL A 170 21.67 -5.62 -15.31
C VAL A 170 22.21 -6.97 -14.87
N LYS A 171 22.68 -7.78 -15.81
CA LYS A 171 23.34 -9.06 -15.56
C LYS A 171 24.78 -8.99 -16.04
N VAL A 172 25.74 -9.34 -15.17
CA VAL A 172 27.18 -9.28 -15.44
C VAL A 172 27.81 -10.66 -15.37
N ASN A 173 28.86 -10.90 -16.13
CA ASN A 173 29.69 -12.10 -16.01
C ASN A 173 31.15 -11.80 -16.42
N CYS A 174 32.09 -12.57 -15.90
CA CYS A 174 33.48 -12.61 -16.36
C CYS A 174 34.17 -13.92 -15.96
N SER A 175 35.31 -14.22 -16.58
CA SER A 175 36.10 -15.43 -16.35
C SER A 175 36.79 -15.52 -14.98
N THR A 176 36.74 -14.47 -14.16
CA THR A 176 37.60 -14.30 -12.97
C THR A 176 36.76 -13.95 -11.73
N THR A 177 37.14 -14.50 -10.58
CA THR A 177 36.56 -14.15 -9.26
C THR A 177 37.64 -13.57 -8.33
N ALA A 178 37.33 -12.72 -7.34
CA ALA A 178 36.08 -11.97 -7.17
C ALA A 178 36.16 -10.65 -7.94
N ARG A 179 35.20 -10.39 -8.83
CA ARG A 179 35.18 -9.16 -9.66
C ARG A 179 33.88 -8.41 -9.45
N ALA A 180 33.99 -7.25 -8.82
CA ALA A 180 32.90 -6.28 -8.69
C ALA A 180 32.77 -5.45 -9.96
N PHE A 181 31.54 -5.30 -10.43
CA PHE A 181 31.14 -4.38 -11.49
C PHE A 181 30.39 -3.22 -10.87
N THR A 182 30.79 -1.98 -11.12
CA THR A 182 29.98 -0.81 -10.75
C THR A 182 29.20 -0.36 -11.97
N VAL A 183 27.89 -0.59 -11.96
CA VAL A 183 26.96 -0.08 -12.97
C VAL A 183 26.52 1.31 -12.54
N SER A 184 26.44 2.26 -13.48
CA SER A 184 25.94 3.61 -13.28
C SER A 184 24.98 3.99 -14.39
N GLY A 185 23.94 4.73 -14.05
CA GLY A 185 22.89 5.06 -15.00
C GLY A 185 21.74 5.84 -14.36
N TYR A 186 20.57 5.70 -14.96
CA TYR A 186 19.35 6.36 -14.56
C TYR A 186 18.19 5.37 -14.50
N ASP A 187 17.26 5.62 -13.58
CA ASP A 187 15.99 4.92 -13.55
C ASP A 187 14.97 5.48 -14.56
N TYR A 188 13.76 4.92 -14.52
CA TYR A 188 12.66 5.29 -15.42
C TYR A 188 12.25 6.78 -15.33
N TYR A 189 12.52 7.45 -14.21
CA TYR A 189 12.22 8.87 -14.00
C TYR A 189 13.44 9.77 -14.23
N GLY A 190 14.55 9.22 -14.74
CA GLY A 190 15.78 9.96 -14.96
C GLY A 190 16.57 10.26 -13.67
N GLN A 191 16.25 9.60 -12.54
CA GLN A 191 17.04 9.75 -11.33
C GLN A 191 18.34 8.95 -11.46
N ALA A 192 19.48 9.60 -11.22
CA ALA A 192 20.80 8.95 -11.26
C ALA A 192 20.90 7.89 -10.15
N MET A 193 21.48 6.74 -10.49
CA MET A 193 21.64 5.60 -9.59
C MET A 193 22.86 4.75 -9.97
N SER A 194 23.35 3.96 -9.02
CA SER A 194 24.47 3.06 -9.20
C SER A 194 24.29 1.74 -8.43
N GLU A 195 24.91 0.66 -8.93
CA GLU A 195 24.88 -0.66 -8.28
C GLU A 195 26.25 -1.34 -8.39
N VAL A 196 26.69 -2.02 -7.33
CA VAL A 196 27.87 -2.89 -7.33
C VAL A 196 27.43 -4.35 -7.38
N ILE A 197 27.65 -5.00 -8.52
CA ILE A 197 27.30 -6.41 -8.77
C ILE A 197 28.59 -7.23 -8.77
N THR A 198 28.74 -8.20 -7.87
CA THR A 198 30.00 -8.97 -7.72
C THR A 198 29.88 -10.38 -8.26
N VAL A 199 30.70 -10.71 -9.25
CA VAL A 199 30.94 -12.09 -9.71
C VAL A 199 31.84 -12.77 -8.68
N VAL A 200 31.23 -13.65 -7.86
CA VAL A 200 31.90 -14.42 -6.78
C VAL A 200 32.33 -15.83 -7.22
N THR A 201 31.83 -16.32 -8.36
CA THR A 201 32.22 -17.60 -8.96
C THR A 201 32.59 -17.37 -10.42
N PRO A 202 33.76 -17.86 -10.92
CA PRO A 202 34.18 -17.66 -12.30
C PRO A 202 33.11 -18.10 -13.31
N ALA A 203 32.95 -17.33 -14.39
CA ALA A 203 32.01 -17.58 -15.48
C ALA A 203 30.53 -17.74 -15.06
N THR A 204 30.18 -17.42 -13.81
CA THR A 204 28.81 -17.50 -13.30
C THR A 204 28.16 -16.12 -13.40
N ALA A 205 27.14 -15.99 -14.24
CA ALA A 205 26.45 -14.72 -14.44
C ALA A 205 25.65 -14.31 -13.18
N VAL A 206 25.83 -13.07 -12.73
CA VAL A 206 25.15 -12.50 -11.56
C VAL A 206 24.20 -11.41 -12.01
N THR A 207 22.96 -11.47 -11.52
CA THR A 207 21.95 -10.43 -11.78
C THR A 207 21.98 -9.40 -10.66
N GLY A 208 21.91 -8.13 -11.01
CA GLY A 208 21.74 -7.03 -10.05
C GLY A 208 20.38 -7.02 -9.36
N LEU A 209 20.29 -6.18 -8.34
CA LEU A 209 19.11 -5.99 -7.48
C LEU A 209 18.31 -4.74 -7.85
N LYS A 210 18.90 -3.79 -8.59
CA LYS A 210 18.28 -2.53 -9.00
C LYS A 210 17.88 -2.54 -10.47
N ALA A 211 16.77 -1.89 -10.80
CA ALA A 211 16.29 -1.79 -12.17
C ALA A 211 16.68 -0.47 -12.83
N PHE A 212 17.55 -0.54 -13.83
CA PHE A 212 17.98 0.58 -14.63
C PHE A 212 17.05 0.74 -15.84
N TYR A 213 16.83 1.98 -16.31
CA TYR A 213 16.21 2.25 -17.61
C TYR A 213 17.23 2.75 -18.64
N GLN A 214 18.25 3.46 -18.17
CA GLN A 214 19.37 3.93 -18.99
C GLN A 214 20.69 3.62 -18.28
N ILE A 215 21.70 3.15 -19.00
CA ILE A 215 23.06 2.91 -18.51
C ILE A 215 23.97 4.01 -19.05
N SER A 216 24.67 4.72 -18.16
CA SER A 216 25.67 5.75 -18.52
C SER A 216 27.10 5.23 -18.43
N GLY A 217 27.35 4.17 -17.67
CA GLY A 217 28.66 3.55 -17.57
C GLY A 217 28.66 2.24 -16.81
N VAL A 218 29.67 1.41 -17.06
CA VAL A 218 30.00 0.26 -16.21
C VAL A 218 31.52 0.24 -16.02
N THR A 219 31.98 -0.02 -14.81
CA THR A 219 33.39 -0.27 -14.49
C THR A 219 33.57 -1.66 -13.89
N ILE A 220 34.77 -2.23 -14.00
CA ILE A 220 35.14 -3.52 -13.39
C ILE A 220 36.34 -3.33 -12.46
N ALA A 221 36.27 -3.95 -11.28
CA ALA A 221 37.29 -3.88 -10.23
C ALA A 221 38.41 -4.92 -10.44
N GLY A 222 39.21 -4.73 -11.49
CA GLY A 222 40.41 -5.52 -11.79
C GLY A 222 40.38 -6.14 -13.19
N SER A 223 41.45 -6.85 -13.54
CA SER A 223 41.53 -7.56 -14.82
C SER A 223 40.60 -8.79 -14.85
N ALA A 224 40.05 -9.07 -16.03
CA ALA A 224 39.28 -10.27 -16.35
C ALA A 224 39.12 -10.43 -17.87
N THR A 225 38.85 -11.66 -18.33
CA THR A 225 38.43 -11.94 -19.71
C THR A 225 36.94 -12.33 -19.74
N VAL A 226 36.35 -12.40 -20.93
CA VAL A 226 34.91 -12.73 -21.11
C VAL A 226 34.01 -11.77 -20.31
N VAL A 227 34.42 -10.52 -20.20
CA VAL A 227 33.67 -9.46 -19.52
C VAL A 227 32.45 -9.14 -20.38
N VAL A 228 31.27 -9.52 -19.90
CA VAL A 228 29.99 -9.28 -20.58
C VAL A 228 29.01 -8.59 -19.65
N VAL A 229 28.21 -7.69 -20.22
CA VAL A 229 27.12 -7.01 -19.54
C VAL A 229 25.87 -7.11 -20.40
N GLY A 230 24.76 -7.49 -19.78
CA GLY A 230 23.51 -7.74 -20.46
C GLY A 230 22.29 -7.47 -19.60
N THR A 231 21.16 -7.90 -20.11
CA THR A 231 19.83 -7.69 -19.53
C THR A 231 19.35 -8.93 -18.78
N SER A 232 18.38 -8.75 -17.88
CA SER A 232 17.77 -9.84 -17.11
C SER A 232 16.24 -9.75 -17.11
N ASP A 233 15.58 -10.83 -16.70
CA ASP A 233 14.13 -10.87 -16.49
C ASP A 233 13.69 -10.33 -15.12
N VAL A 234 14.60 -9.70 -14.36
CA VAL A 234 14.25 -8.95 -13.15
C VAL A 234 13.80 -7.56 -13.58
N LEU A 235 12.49 -7.32 -13.58
CA LEU A 235 11.86 -6.12 -14.13
C LEU A 235 11.57 -5.09 -13.01
N GLY A 236 11.80 -3.81 -13.29
CA GLY A 236 11.63 -2.72 -12.34
C GLY A 236 10.19 -2.27 -12.23
N ILE A 237 9.67 -2.22 -11.00
CA ILE A 237 8.32 -1.70 -10.75
C ILE A 237 8.37 -0.16 -10.82
N PRO A 238 7.44 0.51 -11.54
CA PRO A 238 7.50 1.96 -11.75
C PRO A 238 7.07 2.78 -10.53
N VAL A 239 6.45 2.17 -9.53
CA VAL A 239 5.96 2.82 -8.31
C VAL A 239 6.35 1.97 -7.10
N ARG A 240 6.46 2.58 -5.92
CA ARG A 240 7.00 1.90 -4.74
C ARG A 240 6.06 0.81 -4.20
N VAL A 241 6.55 -0.43 -4.22
CA VAL A 241 5.89 -1.60 -3.62
C VAL A 241 6.82 -2.19 -2.56
N PHE A 242 6.66 -1.76 -1.30
CA PHE A 242 7.50 -2.20 -0.17
C PHE A 242 6.93 -3.41 0.60
N ASN A 243 5.75 -3.90 0.20
CA ASN A 243 5.13 -5.10 0.73
C ASN A 243 4.26 -5.72 -0.36
N VAL A 244 4.26 -7.06 -0.48
CA VAL A 244 3.46 -7.81 -1.45
C VAL A 244 1.96 -7.57 -1.29
N SER A 245 1.48 -7.17 -0.10
CA SER A 245 0.08 -6.79 0.13
C SER A 245 -0.40 -5.58 -0.70
N TYR A 246 0.51 -4.79 -1.28
CA TYR A 246 0.16 -3.74 -2.24
C TYR A 246 0.04 -4.25 -3.69
N VAL A 247 0.23 -5.54 -3.94
CA VAL A 247 0.00 -6.18 -5.25
C VAL A 247 -1.37 -6.86 -5.22
N ALA A 248 -2.34 -6.30 -5.94
CA ALA A 248 -3.68 -6.88 -6.08
C ALA A 248 -3.67 -8.13 -6.98
N SER A 249 -2.91 -8.06 -8.07
CA SER A 249 -2.72 -9.18 -8.98
C SER A 249 -1.46 -9.01 -9.82
N VAL A 250 -0.91 -10.15 -10.26
CA VAL A 250 0.03 -10.21 -11.38
C VAL A 250 -0.45 -11.26 -12.35
N LYS A 251 -0.43 -10.93 -13.64
CA LYS A 251 -0.75 -11.83 -14.76
C LYS A 251 0.41 -11.82 -15.74
N SER A 252 0.69 -12.98 -16.33
CA SER A 252 1.61 -13.09 -17.47
C SER A 252 1.04 -14.01 -18.53
N ASN A 253 1.60 -13.93 -19.75
CA ASN A 253 1.43 -14.93 -20.81
C ASN A 253 -0.04 -15.35 -21.08
N ASN A 254 -0.96 -14.38 -21.06
CA ASN A 254 -2.39 -14.55 -21.32
C ASN A 254 -3.12 -15.57 -20.41
N ALA A 255 -2.57 -15.86 -19.22
CA ALA A 255 -3.15 -16.79 -18.25
C ALA A 255 -4.10 -16.11 -17.25
N LEU A 256 -5.19 -16.81 -16.89
CA LEU A 256 -6.14 -16.36 -15.84
C LEU A 256 -5.62 -16.62 -14.42
N ALA A 257 -4.69 -17.56 -14.22
CA ALA A 257 -4.02 -17.78 -12.94
C ALA A 257 -3.21 -16.55 -12.51
N GLN A 258 -2.83 -16.45 -11.23
CA GLN A 258 -1.81 -15.47 -10.82
C GLN A 258 -0.46 -15.91 -11.39
N ASP A 259 0.37 -14.96 -11.84
CA ASP A 259 1.75 -15.30 -12.21
C ASP A 259 2.54 -15.74 -10.98
N ALA A 260 3.25 -16.87 -11.10
CA ALA A 260 4.05 -17.45 -10.01
C ALA A 260 5.46 -16.84 -9.94
N GLY A 261 5.65 -15.64 -10.49
CA GLY A 261 6.91 -14.91 -10.50
C GLY A 261 7.35 -14.42 -9.12
N THR A 262 8.63 -14.04 -9.04
CA THR A 262 9.27 -13.60 -7.79
C THR A 262 9.15 -12.10 -7.61
N PHE A 263 8.48 -11.67 -6.54
CA PHE A 263 8.46 -10.27 -6.10
C PHE A 263 9.59 -9.98 -5.12
N VAL A 264 10.28 -8.85 -5.29
CA VAL A 264 11.25 -8.30 -4.35
C VAL A 264 10.79 -6.91 -3.92
N ALA A 265 10.63 -6.72 -2.60
CA ALA A 265 10.14 -5.48 -2.03
C ALA A 265 11.11 -4.31 -2.21
N ALA A 266 10.55 -3.11 -2.36
CA ALA A 266 11.27 -1.84 -2.36
C ALA A 266 12.19 -1.67 -1.14
N ALA A 267 13.40 -1.19 -1.36
CA ALA A 267 14.30 -0.77 -0.30
C ALA A 267 13.64 0.32 0.60
N THR A 268 13.74 0.13 1.92
CA THR A 268 13.12 0.98 2.93
C THR A 268 14.13 1.88 3.65
N ALA A 269 15.39 1.46 3.74
CA ALA A 269 16.51 2.27 4.20
C ALA A 269 17.07 3.14 3.07
N THR A 270 17.92 4.13 3.40
CA THR A 270 18.67 4.92 2.41
C THR A 270 19.35 4.02 1.39
N ALA A 271 19.14 4.27 0.10
CA ALA A 271 19.77 3.49 -0.95
C ALA A 271 21.29 3.62 -0.90
N THR A 272 21.99 2.54 -1.21
CA THR A 272 23.43 2.49 -1.44
C THR A 272 23.71 1.71 -2.73
N THR A 273 24.96 1.52 -3.11
CA THR A 273 25.30 0.69 -4.27
C THR A 273 25.00 -0.81 -4.09
N THR A 274 24.65 -1.27 -2.88
CA THR A 274 24.38 -2.68 -2.57
C THR A 274 22.97 -2.96 -2.03
N THR A 275 22.14 -1.93 -1.82
CA THR A 275 20.71 -2.11 -1.52
C THR A 275 19.95 -2.49 -2.78
N GLY A 276 18.83 -3.21 -2.61
CA GLY A 276 17.87 -3.45 -3.70
C GLY A 276 17.20 -2.20 -4.26
N ASP A 277 16.36 -2.39 -5.27
CA ASP A 277 15.63 -1.30 -5.94
C ASP A 277 14.74 -0.48 -4.98
N VAL A 278 14.71 0.84 -5.17
CA VAL A 278 13.93 1.76 -4.31
C VAL A 278 12.42 1.66 -4.49
N ARG A 279 11.95 1.03 -5.57
CA ARG A 279 10.53 0.74 -5.85
C ARG A 279 10.18 -0.74 -5.79
N GLY A 280 11.18 -1.61 -5.89
CA GLY A 280 11.03 -3.06 -5.91
C GLY A 280 11.06 -3.62 -7.33
N THR A 281 11.22 -4.93 -7.43
CA THR A 281 11.33 -5.63 -8.72
C THR A 281 10.42 -6.85 -8.78
N TYR A 282 10.13 -7.30 -9.99
CA TYR A 282 9.38 -8.51 -10.26
C TYR A 282 10.04 -9.32 -11.36
N THR A 283 10.23 -10.61 -11.12
CA THR A 283 10.71 -11.58 -12.11
C THR A 283 9.55 -12.48 -12.52
N PRO A 284 8.97 -12.32 -13.72
CA PRO A 284 7.85 -13.15 -14.15
C PRO A 284 8.21 -14.63 -14.21
N ALA A 285 7.24 -15.52 -13.98
CA ALA A 285 7.46 -16.97 -14.09
C ALA A 285 7.75 -17.43 -15.52
N THR A 286 7.20 -16.72 -16.52
CA THR A 286 7.52 -16.92 -17.94
C THR A 286 8.58 -15.92 -18.36
N ALA A 287 9.71 -16.40 -18.91
CA ALA A 287 10.80 -15.54 -19.36
C ALA A 287 10.36 -14.54 -20.45
N SER A 288 10.97 -13.35 -20.46
CA SER A 288 10.70 -12.31 -21.45
C SER A 288 11.05 -12.79 -22.86
N ASN A 289 10.26 -12.41 -23.87
CA ASN A 289 10.52 -12.79 -25.26
C ASN A 289 10.02 -11.78 -26.30
N GLY A 290 9.63 -10.56 -25.88
CA GLY A 290 9.05 -9.54 -26.77
C GLY A 290 7.59 -9.76 -27.15
N ILE A 291 6.95 -10.83 -26.65
CA ILE A 291 5.53 -11.18 -26.90
C ILE A 291 4.78 -11.36 -25.57
N VAL A 292 5.38 -12.02 -24.59
CA VAL A 292 4.83 -12.20 -23.24
C VAL A 292 4.64 -10.85 -22.58
N ARG A 293 3.38 -10.54 -22.30
CA ARG A 293 2.96 -9.38 -21.51
C ARG A 293 2.98 -9.74 -20.02
N THR A 294 3.50 -8.84 -19.20
CA THR A 294 3.37 -8.88 -17.74
C THR A 294 2.53 -7.68 -17.31
N THR A 295 1.48 -7.94 -16.55
CA THR A 295 0.57 -6.90 -16.04
C THR A 295 0.37 -7.06 -14.54
N MET A 296 0.52 -5.98 -13.78
CA MET A 296 0.37 -5.95 -12.32
C MET A 296 -0.60 -4.84 -11.89
N GLY A 297 -1.59 -5.20 -11.08
CA GLY A 297 -2.43 -4.23 -10.38
C GLY A 297 -1.76 -3.81 -9.06
N ILE A 298 -1.27 -2.57 -8.97
CA ILE A 298 -0.57 -2.04 -7.80
C ILE A 298 -1.51 -1.12 -7.02
N LEU A 299 -1.77 -1.47 -5.76
CA LEU A 299 -2.55 -0.68 -4.81
C LEU A 299 -1.68 0.46 -4.26
N LEU A 300 -1.92 1.68 -4.74
CA LEU A 300 -1.22 2.88 -4.29
C LEU A 300 -1.94 3.48 -3.08
N PRO A 301 -1.33 3.49 -1.88
CA PRO A 301 -1.95 4.08 -0.69
C PRO A 301 -2.03 5.61 -0.75
N ALA A 302 -2.76 6.21 0.18
CA ALA A 302 -2.90 7.66 0.34
C ALA A 302 -1.55 8.42 0.35
N ILE A 303 -0.49 7.85 0.92
CA ILE A 303 0.86 8.45 0.97
C ILE A 303 1.60 8.42 -0.39
N ALA A 304 1.10 7.67 -1.37
CA ALA A 304 1.60 7.64 -2.74
C ALA A 304 0.81 8.57 -3.68
N VAL A 305 -0.52 8.70 -3.50
CA VAL A 305 -1.40 9.36 -4.50
C VAL A 305 -2.55 10.21 -3.93
N GLY A 306 -2.59 10.46 -2.61
CA GLY A 306 -3.54 11.36 -1.96
C GLY A 306 -3.05 12.82 -1.87
N PRO A 307 -3.83 13.73 -1.24
CA PRO A 307 -3.43 15.12 -1.02
C PRO A 307 -2.12 15.29 -0.23
N ASN A 308 -1.84 14.34 0.68
CA ASN A 308 -0.61 14.27 1.48
C ASN A 308 0.41 13.27 0.87
N ALA A 309 0.37 13.05 -0.44
CA ALA A 309 1.33 12.18 -1.11
C ALA A 309 2.77 12.71 -0.96
N THR A 310 3.72 11.79 -0.77
CA THR A 310 5.14 12.12 -0.68
C THR A 310 5.91 11.43 -1.80
N ARG A 311 7.00 12.05 -2.26
CA ARG A 311 7.93 11.39 -3.21
C ARG A 311 8.33 10.00 -2.72
N VAL A 312 8.60 9.86 -1.41
CA VAL A 312 9.01 8.58 -0.82
C VAL A 312 7.88 7.56 -0.78
N GLY A 313 6.65 7.98 -0.51
CA GLY A 313 5.47 7.11 -0.57
C GLY A 313 5.19 6.59 -1.98
N ALA A 314 5.38 7.43 -3.01
CA ALA A 314 5.09 7.09 -4.40
C ALA A 314 6.24 6.37 -5.15
N LEU A 315 7.48 6.84 -4.98
CA LEU A 315 8.61 6.52 -5.86
C LEU A 315 9.80 5.86 -5.15
N GLY A 316 9.76 5.70 -3.83
CA GLY A 316 10.87 5.10 -3.07
C GLY A 316 11.74 6.10 -2.33
N VAL A 317 12.67 5.56 -1.54
CA VAL A 317 13.79 6.34 -0.99
C VAL A 317 14.59 6.98 -2.14
N THR A 318 15.36 8.03 -1.85
CA THR A 318 16.25 8.63 -2.85
C THR A 318 17.24 7.59 -3.36
N GLN A 319 17.45 7.54 -4.67
CA GLN A 319 18.46 6.71 -5.33
C GLN A 319 19.89 7.03 -4.85
N ALA A 320 20.76 6.04 -5.01
CA ALA A 320 22.22 6.12 -4.92
C ALA A 320 22.81 5.31 -6.08
#